data_AF-A0A258ZFC1-F1
#
_entry.id   AF-A0A258ZFC1-F1
#
_cell.length_a   1.000
_cell.length_b   1.000
_cell.length_c   1.000
_cell.angle_alpha   90.00
_cell.angle_beta   90.00
_cell.angle_gamma   90.00
#
_symmetry.space_group_name_H-M   'P 1'
#
loop_
_entity.id
_entity.type
_entity.pdbx_description
1 polymer ?
#
loop_
_entity_poly.entity_id
_entity_poly.type
_entity_poly.pdbx_seq_one_letter_code
_entity_poly.pdbx_strand_id
1 'polypeptide(L)'
;MSAHTIYDNAPIGSLVAWSDGTPRPPERFTRKLSAWQTHNSKGRLIQKQGERGIGSVSLSASFTLHEADYGAGGVIAIRVHRTFSLDSKLDFTVLERPAIGSVRIFDRAGVGGELVHLAAHRQAAEEWLSRHG
;
A
#
# COMPACT_ATOMS: atom_id res chain seq x y z
N MET A 1 10.62 -4.09 -10.83
CA MET A 1 10.43 -5.40 -10.15
C MET A 1 9.00 -5.87 -10.42
N SER A 2 8.72 -7.18 -10.36
CA SER A 2 7.36 -7.71 -10.55
C SER A 2 6.49 -7.59 -9.30
N ALA A 3 5.16 -7.75 -9.46
CA ALA A 3 4.21 -7.86 -8.37
C ALA A 3 4.53 -9.02 -7.41
N HIS A 4 4.95 -10.19 -7.93
CA HIS A 4 5.47 -11.30 -7.13
C HIS A 4 6.62 -10.87 -6.20
N THR A 5 7.58 -10.12 -6.73
CA THR A 5 8.75 -9.68 -5.95
C THR A 5 8.35 -8.80 -4.76
N ILE A 6 7.35 -7.92 -4.95
CA ILE A 6 6.80 -7.10 -3.86
C ILE A 6 6.08 -7.98 -2.84
N TYR A 7 5.23 -8.88 -3.31
CA TYR A 7 4.47 -9.77 -2.44
C TYR A 7 5.36 -10.68 -1.59
N ASP A 8 6.47 -11.18 -2.13
CA ASP A 8 7.36 -12.07 -1.38
C ASP A 8 8.33 -11.30 -0.48
N ASN A 9 8.94 -10.22 -0.99
CA ASN A 9 10.15 -9.65 -0.38
C ASN A 9 9.98 -8.27 0.27
N ALA A 10 8.92 -7.53 -0.04
CA ALA A 10 8.69 -6.22 0.56
C ALA A 10 7.98 -6.36 1.91
N PRO A 11 8.55 -5.88 3.03
CA PRO A 11 7.83 -5.91 4.31
C PRO A 11 6.61 -4.99 4.28
N ILE A 12 5.51 -5.39 4.92
CA ILE A 12 4.37 -4.48 5.16
C ILE A 12 4.88 -3.20 5.84
N GLY A 13 4.37 -2.05 5.43
CA GLY A 13 4.85 -0.71 5.79
C GLY A 13 5.86 -0.09 4.82
N SER A 14 6.37 -0.86 3.85
CA SER A 14 7.26 -0.32 2.80
C SER A 14 6.55 0.71 1.93
N LEU A 15 7.27 1.74 1.48
CA LEU A 15 6.79 2.63 0.42
C LEU A 15 7.14 2.01 -0.93
N VAL A 16 6.11 1.75 -1.74
CA VAL A 16 6.25 1.09 -3.04
C VAL A 16 5.70 2.00 -4.13
N ALA A 17 6.49 2.26 -5.16
CA ALA A 17 6.04 2.88 -6.40
C ALA A 17 5.62 1.81 -7.42
N TRP A 18 4.68 2.16 -8.30
CA TRP A 18 4.31 1.39 -9.48
C TRP A 18 4.32 2.27 -10.73
N SER A 19 4.57 1.67 -11.90
CA SER A 19 4.60 2.35 -13.18
C SER A 19 4.21 1.40 -14.32
N ASP A 20 3.57 1.95 -15.35
CA ASP A 20 3.33 1.27 -16.63
C ASP A 20 4.42 1.59 -17.69
N GLY A 21 5.48 2.29 -17.29
CA GLY A 21 6.60 2.69 -18.15
C GLY A 21 6.32 3.90 -19.05
N THR A 22 5.10 4.47 -19.03
CA THR A 22 4.78 5.63 -19.85
C THR A 22 5.42 6.91 -19.30
N PRO A 23 5.91 7.83 -20.15
CA PRO A 23 6.57 9.05 -19.69
C PRO A 23 5.59 10.00 -19.02
N ARG A 24 6.03 10.65 -17.94
CA ARG A 24 5.22 11.62 -17.19
C ARG A 24 4.80 12.81 -18.08
N PRO A 25 3.50 13.11 -18.22
CA PRO A 25 3.03 14.27 -18.95
C PRO A 25 3.50 15.59 -18.31
N PRO A 26 3.75 16.65 -19.11
CA PRO A 26 4.01 17.99 -18.57
C PRO A 26 2.89 18.48 -17.65
N GLU A 27 3.27 19.23 -16.60
CA GLU A 27 2.35 19.62 -15.52
C GLU A 27 1.15 20.46 -15.98
N ARG A 28 1.31 21.23 -17.06
CA ARG A 28 0.21 21.99 -17.69
C ARG A 28 -0.95 21.13 -18.20
N PHE A 29 -0.72 19.85 -18.48
CA PHE A 29 -1.75 18.92 -18.95
C PHE A 29 -2.39 18.16 -17.78
N THR A 30 -3.03 18.88 -16.87
CA THR A 30 -3.59 18.35 -15.61
C THR A 30 -4.43 17.08 -15.77
N ARG A 31 -5.33 17.04 -16.77
CA ARG A 31 -6.13 15.83 -17.06
C ARG A 31 -5.29 14.63 -17.48
N LYS A 32 -4.30 14.85 -18.35
CA LYS A 32 -3.39 13.78 -18.78
C LYS A 32 -2.50 13.31 -17.62
N LEU A 33 -2.02 14.25 -16.81
CA LEU A 33 -1.20 13.93 -15.64
C LEU A 33 -1.99 13.11 -14.61
N SER A 34 -3.24 13.48 -14.33
CA SER A 34 -4.11 12.73 -13.43
C SER A 34 -4.42 11.32 -13.97
N ALA A 35 -4.71 11.20 -15.27
CA ALA A 35 -4.87 9.89 -15.90
C ALA A 35 -3.59 9.05 -15.81
N TRP A 36 -2.42 9.65 -16.07
CA TRP A 36 -1.13 8.98 -15.95
C TRP A 36 -0.84 8.49 -14.54
N GLN A 37 -1.17 9.29 -13.51
CA GLN A 37 -0.97 8.93 -12.09
C GLN A 37 -1.74 7.68 -11.67
N THR A 38 -2.85 7.35 -12.34
CA THR A 38 -3.61 6.11 -12.02
C THR A 38 -2.78 4.84 -12.17
N HIS A 39 -1.81 4.82 -13.09
CA HIS A 39 -0.89 3.71 -13.34
C HIS A 39 0.57 4.03 -12.98
N ASN A 40 0.82 5.25 -12.48
CA ASN A 40 2.16 5.75 -12.16
C ASN A 40 2.13 6.57 -10.87
N SER A 41 2.18 5.88 -9.73
CA SER A 41 2.10 6.50 -8.42
C SER A 41 2.84 5.66 -7.37
N LYS A 42 2.66 5.99 -6.10
CA LYS A 42 3.30 5.29 -4.98
C LYS A 42 2.37 5.22 -3.79
N GLY A 43 2.58 4.21 -2.95
CA GLY A 43 1.76 3.98 -1.78
C GLY A 43 2.45 3.08 -0.77
N ARG A 44 1.97 3.12 0.46
CA ARG A 44 2.48 2.29 1.55
C ARG A 44 1.83 0.94 1.49
N LEU A 45 2.63 -0.12 1.49
CA LEU A 45 2.14 -1.48 1.56
C LEU A 45 1.46 -1.73 2.89
N ILE A 46 0.14 -1.87 2.90
CA ILE A 46 -0.66 -2.01 4.12
C ILE A 46 -1.18 -3.43 4.33
N GLN A 47 -1.30 -4.22 3.27
CA GLN A 47 -1.89 -5.55 3.37
C GLN A 47 -1.30 -6.49 2.32
N LYS A 48 -1.16 -7.77 2.69
CA LYS A 48 -0.92 -8.88 1.78
C LYS A 48 -1.99 -9.93 1.99
N GLN A 49 -2.49 -10.49 0.90
CA GLN A 49 -3.51 -11.50 0.89
C GLN A 49 -3.06 -12.68 0.03
N GLY A 50 -3.03 -13.86 0.63
CA GLY A 50 -2.72 -15.10 -0.08
C GLY A 50 -3.80 -15.46 -1.10
N GLU A 51 -3.48 -16.46 -1.92
CA GLU A 51 -4.45 -17.05 -2.83
C GLU A 51 -5.66 -17.54 -2.03
N ARG A 52 -6.87 -17.28 -2.55
CA ARG A 52 -8.11 -17.70 -1.90
C ARG A 52 -9.12 -18.19 -2.94
N GLY A 53 -9.82 -19.27 -2.62
CA GLY A 53 -10.97 -19.72 -3.38
C GLY A 53 -12.24 -18.98 -2.96
N ILE A 54 -13.04 -18.53 -3.93
CA ILE A 54 -14.43 -18.12 -3.72
C ILE A 54 -15.31 -19.01 -4.59
N GLY A 55 -15.98 -19.99 -3.97
CA GLY A 55 -16.73 -21.01 -4.69
C GLY A 55 -15.80 -21.82 -5.61
N SER A 56 -16.08 -21.82 -6.91
CA SER A 56 -15.25 -22.47 -7.93
C SER A 56 -14.14 -21.58 -8.52
N VAL A 57 -14.04 -20.31 -8.11
CA VAL A 57 -13.07 -19.35 -8.66
C VAL A 57 -11.87 -19.24 -7.72
N SER A 58 -10.66 -19.50 -8.24
CA SER A 58 -9.43 -19.12 -7.52
C SER A 58 -9.11 -17.65 -7.79
N LEU A 59 -8.85 -16.90 -6.72
CA LEU A 59 -8.31 -15.54 -6.80
C LEU A 59 -6.82 -15.59 -6.51
N SER A 60 -6.01 -15.14 -7.47
CA SER A 60 -4.58 -14.91 -7.29
C SER A 60 -4.31 -14.09 -6.03
N ALA A 61 -3.19 -14.37 -5.37
CA ALA A 61 -2.71 -13.56 -4.26
C ALA A 61 -2.61 -12.07 -4.67
N SER A 62 -2.69 -11.19 -3.68
CA SER A 62 -2.71 -9.76 -3.91
C SER A 62 -2.09 -8.98 -2.77
N PHE A 63 -1.77 -7.72 -3.04
CA PHE A 63 -1.36 -6.78 -2.01
C PHE A 63 -2.03 -5.42 -2.20
N THR A 64 -2.20 -4.70 -1.09
CA THR A 64 -2.86 -3.40 -1.07
C THR A 64 -1.87 -2.32 -0.67
N LEU A 65 -1.79 -1.26 -1.47
CA LEU A 65 -1.05 -0.05 -1.18
C LEU A 65 -2.02 1.08 -0.79
N HIS A 66 -1.76 1.74 0.31
CA HIS A 66 -2.38 3.01 0.66
C HIS A 66 -1.66 4.14 -0.09
N GLU A 67 -2.36 4.78 -1.02
CA GLU A 67 -1.82 5.82 -1.90
C GLU A 67 -1.89 7.21 -1.24
N ALA A 68 -3.06 7.60 -0.76
CA ALA A 68 -3.28 8.93 -0.20
C ALA A 68 -4.53 9.00 0.70
N ASP A 69 -4.50 9.96 1.62
CA ASP A 69 -5.65 10.42 2.39
C ASP A 69 -6.06 11.82 1.90
N TYR A 70 -7.35 12.05 1.70
CA TYR A 70 -7.92 13.37 1.38
C TYR A 70 -8.93 13.79 2.43
N GLY A 71 -8.91 15.07 2.80
CA GLY A 71 -9.80 15.64 3.79
C GLY A 71 -9.42 17.07 4.19
N ALA A 72 -10.13 17.62 5.17
CA ALA A 72 -9.95 18.98 5.65
C ALA A 72 -10.11 19.05 7.17
N GLY A 73 -9.46 20.02 7.82
CA GLY A 73 -9.63 20.26 9.27
C GLY A 73 -9.18 19.11 10.16
N GLY A 74 -8.22 18.29 9.72
CA GLY A 74 -7.75 17.12 10.47
C GLY A 74 -8.65 15.87 10.34
N VAL A 75 -9.73 15.95 9.56
CA VAL A 75 -10.61 14.81 9.26
C VAL A 75 -10.21 14.21 7.93
N ILE A 76 -9.96 12.89 7.91
CA ILE A 76 -9.76 12.12 6.67
C ILE A 76 -11.15 11.74 6.14
N ALA A 77 -11.53 12.31 5.00
CA ALA A 77 -12.81 12.04 4.34
C ALA A 77 -12.71 10.85 3.36
N ILE A 78 -11.56 10.68 2.70
CA ILE A 78 -11.34 9.65 1.68
C ILE A 78 -9.96 9.04 1.89
N ARG A 79 -9.88 7.70 1.91
CA ARG A 79 -8.62 6.94 1.75
C ARG A 79 -8.56 6.32 0.38
N VAL A 80 -7.45 6.46 -0.32
CA VAL A 80 -7.23 5.87 -1.64
C VAL A 80 -6.34 4.66 -1.50
N HIS A 81 -6.92 3.48 -1.73
CA HIS A 81 -6.21 2.21 -1.73
C HIS A 81 -6.12 1.66 -3.15
N ARG A 82 -5.00 1.01 -3.46
CA ARG A 82 -4.76 0.31 -4.72
C ARG A 82 -4.39 -1.14 -4.44
N THR A 83 -5.19 -2.07 -4.94
CA THR A 83 -4.92 -3.50 -4.81
C THR A 83 -4.40 -4.06 -6.13
N PHE A 84 -3.30 -4.80 -6.06
CA PHE A 84 -2.67 -5.43 -7.22
C PHE A 84 -2.69 -6.95 -7.04
N SER A 85 -3.14 -7.67 -8.07
CA SER A 85 -2.91 -9.10 -8.17
C SER A 85 -1.45 -9.38 -8.54
N LEU A 86 -0.96 -10.59 -8.25
CA LEU A 86 0.40 -10.97 -8.65
C LEU A 86 0.59 -11.08 -10.18
N ASP A 87 -0.51 -11.17 -10.93
CA ASP A 87 -0.51 -11.19 -12.40
C ASP A 87 -0.30 -9.81 -13.04
N SER A 88 -0.28 -8.73 -12.24
CA SER A 88 -0.06 -7.37 -12.70
C SER A 88 1.21 -7.25 -13.55
N LYS A 89 1.08 -6.54 -14.68
CA LYS A 89 2.17 -6.27 -15.63
C LYS A 89 2.90 -4.95 -15.35
N LEU A 90 2.53 -4.25 -14.29
CA LEU A 90 3.21 -3.03 -13.88
C LEU A 90 4.59 -3.32 -13.29
N ASP A 91 5.48 -2.35 -13.42
CA ASP A 91 6.76 -2.34 -12.75
C ASP A 91 6.64 -1.72 -11.38
N PHE A 92 7.23 -2.38 -10.39
CA PHE A 92 7.24 -1.92 -9.00
C PHE A 92 8.66 -1.62 -8.51
N THR A 93 8.76 -0.64 -7.61
CA THR A 93 10.01 -0.25 -6.95
C THR A 93 9.76 -0.05 -5.46
N VAL A 94 10.52 -0.73 -4.60
CA VAL A 94 10.54 -0.43 -3.16
C VAL A 94 11.38 0.83 -2.96
N LEU A 95 10.74 1.94 -2.62
CA LEU A 95 11.39 3.21 -2.37
C LEU A 95 11.96 3.27 -0.96
N GLU A 96 11.21 2.78 0.02
CA GLU A 96 11.58 2.79 1.44
C GLU A 96 11.11 1.52 2.13
N ARG A 97 11.89 1.04 3.10
CA ARG A 97 11.51 -0.06 3.99
C ARG A 97 11.29 0.49 5.40
N PRO A 98 10.39 -0.10 6.21
CA PRO A 98 10.26 0.27 7.62
C PRO A 98 11.61 0.14 8.32
N ALA A 99 11.94 1.14 9.14
CA ALA A 99 13.18 1.14 9.91
C ALA A 99 13.25 -0.09 10.84
N ILE A 100 14.46 -0.59 11.07
CA ILE A 100 14.69 -1.62 12.09
C ILE A 100 14.22 -1.07 13.44
N GLY A 101 13.47 -1.87 14.20
CA GLY A 101 12.87 -1.46 15.47
C GLY A 101 11.47 -0.84 15.35
N SER A 102 10.98 -0.54 14.14
CA SER A 102 9.59 -0.10 13.94
C SER A 102 8.58 -1.17 14.30
N VAL A 103 7.41 -0.74 14.78
CA VAL A 103 6.31 -1.61 15.22
C VAL A 103 5.11 -1.40 14.29
N ARG A 104 4.61 -2.51 13.74
CA ARG A 104 3.43 -2.55 12.87
C ARG A 104 2.20 -2.86 13.71
N ILE A 105 1.17 -2.05 13.56
CA ILE A 105 -0.12 -2.24 14.22
C ILE A 105 -1.15 -2.59 13.16
N PHE A 106 -1.88 -3.68 13.37
CA PHE A 106 -2.87 -4.21 12.43
C PHE A 106 -4.28 -4.07 13.02
N ASP A 107 -5.27 -3.93 12.14
CA ASP A 107 -6.70 -3.90 12.51
C ASP A 107 -7.20 -5.21 13.11
N ARG A 108 -6.61 -6.35 12.72
CA ARG A 108 -6.94 -7.68 13.21
C ARG A 108 -5.73 -8.61 13.19
N ALA A 109 -5.84 -9.68 13.97
CA ALA A 109 -4.88 -10.77 13.94
C ALA A 109 -5.05 -11.65 12.69
N GLY A 110 -3.96 -12.27 12.26
CA GLY A 110 -3.96 -13.29 11.21
C GLY A 110 -3.71 -12.77 9.79
N VAL A 111 -3.87 -13.67 8.82
CA VAL A 111 -3.62 -13.39 7.40
C VAL A 111 -4.60 -12.35 6.89
N GLY A 112 -4.11 -11.36 6.13
CA GLY A 112 -4.93 -10.30 5.58
C GLY A 112 -5.35 -9.23 6.60
N GLY A 113 -4.68 -9.13 7.75
CA GLY A 113 -4.72 -7.92 8.58
C GLY A 113 -4.17 -6.72 7.81
N GLU A 114 -4.83 -5.57 7.94
CA GLU A 114 -4.43 -4.30 7.34
C GLU A 114 -3.60 -3.50 8.35
N LEU A 115 -2.46 -2.98 7.90
CA LEU A 115 -1.62 -2.08 8.67
C LEU A 115 -2.35 -0.74 8.87
N VAL A 116 -2.74 -0.46 10.11
CA VAL A 116 -3.39 0.80 10.49
C VAL A 116 -2.40 1.85 10.97
N HIS A 117 -1.25 1.42 11.52
CA HIS A 117 -0.21 2.32 11.99
C HIS A 117 1.18 1.68 11.94
N LEU A 118 2.19 2.47 11.60
CA LEU A 118 3.60 2.09 11.66
C LEU A 118 4.32 3.03 12.65
N ALA A 119 4.54 2.54 13.86
CA ALA A 119 5.23 3.29 14.90
C ALA A 119 6.75 3.15 14.76
N ALA A 120 7.49 4.20 15.14
CA ALA A 120 8.96 4.20 15.07
C ALA A 120 9.61 3.18 16.04
N HIS A 121 8.96 2.92 17.17
CA HIS A 121 9.42 1.98 18.20
C HIS A 121 8.23 1.56 19.10
N ARG A 122 8.49 0.64 20.02
CA ARG A 122 7.48 0.06 20.93
C ARG A 122 6.72 1.11 21.74
N GLN A 123 7.41 2.02 22.41
CA GLN A 123 6.73 3.07 23.20
C GLN A 123 5.76 3.91 22.36
N ALA A 124 6.16 4.32 21.14
CA ALA A 124 5.27 5.08 20.25
C ALA A 124 4.05 4.25 19.81
N ALA A 125 4.20 2.92 19.68
CA ALA A 125 3.07 2.04 19.38
C ALA A 125 2.09 1.97 20.56
N GLU A 126 2.59 1.84 21.79
CA GLU A 126 1.78 1.81 23.01
C GLU A 126 1.03 3.14 23.21
N GLU A 127 1.70 4.27 22.97
CA GLU A 127 1.09 5.62 22.99
C GLU A 127 0.05 5.83 21.88
N TRP A 128 0.20 5.17 20.74
CA TRP A 128 -0.80 5.21 19.68
C TRP A 128 -2.02 4.39 20.05
N LEU A 129 -1.82 3.16 20.57
CA LEU A 129 -2.88 2.26 20.99
C LEU A 129 -3.71 2.83 22.15
N SER A 130 -3.10 3.55 23.09
CA SER A 130 -3.88 4.20 24.17
C SER A 130 -4.88 5.25 23.69
N ARG A 131 -4.72 5.75 22.46
CA ARG A 131 -5.58 6.76 21.83
C ARG A 131 -6.53 6.20 20.77
N HIS A 132 -6.28 5.00 20.26
CA HIS A 132 -6.96 4.43 19.08
C HIS A 132 -7.38 2.96 19.22
N GLY A 133 -7.03 2.30 20.34
CA GLY A 133 -7.37 0.92 20.65
C GLY A 133 -8.70 0.75 21.38
#